data_AF-A0A9W9DUD1-F1
#
_entry.id   AF-A0A9W9DUD1-F1
#
_cell.length_a   1.000
_cell.length_b   1.000
_cell.length_c   1.000
_cell.angle_alpha   90.00
_cell.angle_beta   90.00
_cell.angle_gamma   90.00
#
_symmetry.space_group_name_H-M   'P 1'
#
loop_
_entity.id
_entity.type
_entity.pdbx_description
1 polymer ?
#
loop_
_entity_poly.entity_id
_entity_poly.type
_entity_poly.pdbx_seq_one_letter_code
_entity_poly.pdbx_strand_id
1 'polypeptide(L)'
;MKNVSSVPPSTLLACLNDTANPSTINCPLEEICGFDGFDNGTPNQWFRFFTPIFLHAGFIHIGLNLLCQLTVSAQVEREMGSGGFFLVYFAAGIFGNVLGANFSLVGSPSTGASGAIFGTTAVAWVDLFAHWKYQYRPVRKLIFMTIEFLIGFAIGYIPYIDNFAHLGGFLLGLLVGVVFYPVISVTKRHRAIMWSCRIVAMVLAVILYVVLIRNFYTSDPYAACPGCRYLSCWPTASNNHCQGTGMLNS
;
A
#
# COMPACT_ATOMS: atom_id res chain seq x y z
N MET A 1 -5.82 -9.51 9.95
CA MET A 1 -5.77 -9.19 11.40
C MET A 1 -5.10 -10.35 12.10
N LYS A 2 -4.17 -10.04 13.01
CA LYS A 2 -3.57 -10.97 13.97
C LYS A 2 -3.95 -10.50 15.37
N ASN A 3 -3.71 -11.31 16.39
CA ASN A 3 -3.93 -10.88 17.76
C ASN A 3 -2.87 -9.83 18.13
N VAL A 4 -3.31 -8.68 18.65
CA VAL A 4 -2.42 -7.59 19.11
C VAL A 4 -2.84 -7.25 20.54
N SER A 5 -1.91 -7.39 21.48
CA SER A 5 -2.19 -7.22 22.91
C SER A 5 -2.70 -5.83 23.28
N SER A 6 -2.30 -4.79 22.54
CA SER A 6 -2.76 -3.41 22.77
C SER A 6 -4.18 -3.13 22.28
N VAL A 7 -4.75 -3.99 21.44
CA VAL A 7 -6.12 -3.88 20.90
C VAL A 7 -6.76 -5.28 20.86
N PRO A 8 -7.25 -5.79 22.01
CA PRO A 8 -7.83 -7.12 22.07
C PRO A 8 -9.16 -7.21 21.28
N PRO A 9 -9.63 -8.42 20.91
CA PRO A 9 -10.92 -8.61 20.22
C PRO A 9 -12.13 -8.05 20.99
N SER A 10 -12.03 -7.91 22.32
CA SER A 10 -13.03 -7.31 23.18
C SER A 10 -13.02 -5.77 23.18
N THR A 11 -12.15 -5.12 22.40
CA THR A 11 -12.11 -3.65 22.29
C THR A 11 -13.44 -3.14 21.78
N LEU A 12 -14.06 -2.21 22.50
CA LEU A 12 -15.36 -1.65 22.16
C LEU A 12 -15.22 -0.50 21.15
N LEU A 13 -16.01 -0.55 20.07
CA LEU A 13 -16.14 0.48 19.05
C LEU A 13 -17.62 0.80 18.85
N ALA A 14 -17.95 1.95 18.25
CA ALA A 14 -19.31 2.26 17.85
C ALA A 14 -19.86 1.17 16.92
N CYS A 15 -21.06 0.66 17.20
CA CYS A 15 -21.68 -0.35 16.35
C CYS A 15 -22.02 0.20 14.97
N LEU A 16 -22.02 -0.65 13.93
CA LEU A 16 -22.29 -0.24 12.55
C LEU A 16 -23.71 0.35 12.34
N ASN A 17 -24.65 0.01 13.23
CA ASN A 17 -26.02 0.53 13.20
C ASN A 17 -26.21 1.80 14.06
N ASP A 18 -25.17 2.26 14.75
CA ASP A 18 -25.23 3.47 15.56
C ASP A 18 -24.93 4.70 14.70
N THR A 19 -25.90 5.61 14.62
CA THR A 19 -25.78 6.87 13.88
C THR A 19 -25.62 8.08 14.81
N ALA A 20 -25.56 7.87 16.13
CA ALA A 20 -25.38 8.93 17.10
C ALA A 20 -23.93 9.43 17.16
N ASN A 21 -23.76 10.72 17.46
CA ASN A 21 -22.46 11.31 17.74
C ASN A 21 -22.56 12.20 18.99
N PRO A 22 -22.03 11.78 20.17
CA PRO A 22 -21.24 10.56 20.40
C PRO A 22 -22.08 9.27 20.36
N SER A 23 -21.42 8.12 20.22
CA SER A 23 -22.07 6.81 20.13
C SER A 23 -22.86 6.47 21.40
N THR A 24 -24.00 5.80 21.19
CA THR A 24 -24.89 5.28 22.23
C THR A 24 -24.82 3.76 22.35
N ILE A 25 -24.35 3.07 21.31
CA ILE A 25 -24.23 1.61 21.25
C ILE A 25 -22.81 1.24 20.83
N ASN A 26 -22.13 0.47 21.68
CA ASN A 26 -20.78 -0.01 21.40
C ASN A 26 -20.76 -1.54 21.29
N CYS A 27 -20.04 -2.05 20.29
CA CYS A 27 -19.91 -3.47 19.96
C CYS A 27 -18.42 -3.88 20.04
N PRO A 28 -18.10 -5.12 20.44
CA PRO A 28 -16.73 -5.61 20.44
C PRO A 28 -16.16 -5.69 19.02
N LEU A 29 -14.86 -5.46 18.89
CA LEU A 29 -14.13 -5.54 17.62
C LEU A 29 -14.30 -6.90 16.94
N GLU A 30 -14.41 -7.99 17.70
CA GLU A 30 -14.72 -9.33 17.18
C GLU A 30 -16.07 -9.40 16.46
N GLU A 31 -17.10 -8.71 16.94
CA GLU A 31 -18.41 -8.69 16.28
C GLU A 31 -18.36 -7.89 14.98
N ILE A 32 -17.68 -6.74 15.00
CA ILE A 32 -17.62 -5.84 13.84
C ILE A 32 -16.66 -6.37 12.75
N CYS A 33 -15.51 -6.90 13.16
CA CYS A 33 -14.40 -7.24 12.28
C CYS A 33 -14.11 -8.74 12.19
N GLY A 34 -14.76 -9.59 12.98
CA GLY A 34 -14.45 -11.02 13.10
C GLY A 34 -14.90 -11.88 11.92
N PHE A 35 -15.95 -11.49 11.18
CA PHE A 35 -16.60 -12.35 10.18
C PHE A 35 -16.97 -13.73 10.77
N ASP A 36 -18.01 -13.76 11.62
CA ASP A 36 -18.47 -14.91 12.46
C ASP A 36 -17.61 -15.23 13.70
N GLY A 37 -16.74 -14.30 14.11
CA GLY A 37 -15.96 -14.43 15.34
C GLY A 37 -14.71 -15.28 15.18
N PHE A 38 -13.92 -15.41 16.25
CA PHE A 38 -12.67 -16.17 16.22
C PHE A 38 -12.80 -17.56 16.83
N ASP A 39 -13.98 -17.97 17.34
CA ASP A 39 -14.27 -19.30 17.90
C ASP A 39 -13.18 -19.84 18.84
N ASN A 40 -12.65 -19.00 19.74
CA ASN A 40 -11.49 -19.30 20.62
C ASN A 40 -10.17 -19.61 19.88
N GLY A 41 -10.11 -19.46 18.57
CA GLY A 41 -8.94 -19.59 17.71
C GLY A 41 -8.10 -18.32 17.61
N THR A 42 -6.91 -18.45 17.01
CA THR A 42 -6.06 -17.29 16.70
C THR A 42 -6.63 -16.53 15.50
N PRO A 43 -6.95 -15.23 15.61
CA PRO A 43 -7.42 -14.43 14.48
C PRO A 43 -6.38 -14.46 13.34
N ASN A 44 -6.75 -15.00 12.18
CA ASN A 44 -5.91 -14.99 10.98
C ASN A 44 -6.72 -14.65 9.72
N GLN A 45 -6.94 -13.36 9.52
CA GLN A 45 -7.69 -12.85 8.36
C GLN A 45 -6.73 -12.36 7.27
N TRP A 46 -6.05 -13.29 6.61
CA TRP A 46 -5.04 -13.02 5.57
C TRP A 46 -5.63 -12.35 4.32
N PHE A 47 -6.91 -12.59 4.02
CA PHE A 47 -7.61 -11.97 2.89
C PHE A 47 -7.59 -10.43 2.97
N ARG A 48 -7.37 -9.86 4.16
CA ARG A 48 -7.22 -8.42 4.38
C ARG A 48 -5.94 -7.82 3.80
N PHE A 49 -5.02 -8.62 3.24
CA PHE A 49 -3.95 -8.09 2.38
C PHE A 49 -4.43 -7.83 0.94
N PHE A 50 -5.54 -8.44 0.53
CA PHE A 50 -6.07 -8.40 -0.83
C PHE A 50 -7.30 -7.50 -0.93
N THR A 51 -8.28 -7.69 -0.03
CA THR A 51 -9.56 -6.98 -0.10
C THR A 51 -9.45 -5.45 -0.06
N PRO A 52 -8.51 -4.81 0.65
CA PRO A 52 -8.42 -3.35 0.68
C PRO A 52 -8.22 -2.70 -0.69
N ILE A 53 -7.62 -3.42 -1.64
CA ILE A 53 -7.37 -2.92 -3.02
C ILE A 53 -8.68 -2.51 -3.70
N PHE A 54 -9.80 -3.13 -3.32
CA PHE A 54 -11.12 -2.88 -3.91
C PHE A 54 -11.97 -1.91 -3.07
N LEU A 55 -11.61 -1.68 -1.81
CA LEU A 55 -12.37 -0.85 -0.88
C LEU A 55 -11.88 0.61 -0.93
N HIS A 56 -12.78 1.56 -0.68
CA HIS A 56 -12.45 2.98 -0.72
C HIS A 56 -13.19 3.72 0.41
N ALA A 57 -12.48 4.64 1.07
CA ALA A 57 -13.02 5.41 2.21
C ALA A 57 -14.11 6.44 1.84
N GLY A 58 -14.35 6.73 0.55
CA GLY A 58 -15.39 7.67 0.11
C GLY A 58 -15.31 8.04 -1.36
N PHE A 59 -16.28 8.84 -1.83
CA PHE A 59 -16.44 9.20 -3.25
C PHE A 59 -15.25 9.96 -3.85
N ILE A 60 -14.64 10.88 -3.09
CA ILE A 60 -13.46 11.62 -3.55
C ILE A 60 -12.27 10.67 -3.70
N HIS A 61 -12.07 9.76 -2.74
CA HIS A 61 -10.97 8.81 -2.76
C HIS A 61 -11.06 7.85 -3.95
N ILE A 62 -12.24 7.27 -4.21
CA ILE A 62 -12.43 6.43 -5.41
C ILE A 62 -12.27 7.24 -6.70
N GLY A 63 -12.79 8.48 -6.74
CA GLY A 63 -12.64 9.36 -7.91
C GLY A 63 -11.18 9.65 -8.27
N LEU A 64 -10.35 9.95 -7.28
CA LEU A 64 -8.90 10.17 -7.47
C LEU A 64 -8.17 8.89 -7.88
N ASN A 65 -8.48 7.75 -7.26
CA ASN A 65 -7.89 6.47 -7.66
C ASN A 65 -8.28 6.10 -9.09
N LEU A 66 -9.53 6.28 -9.48
CA LEU A 66 -9.99 6.03 -10.85
C LEU A 66 -9.32 6.98 -11.85
N LEU A 67 -9.14 8.25 -11.51
CA LEU A 67 -8.41 9.20 -12.37
C LEU A 67 -6.97 8.74 -12.62
N CYS A 68 -6.23 8.38 -11.57
CA CYS A 68 -4.86 7.86 -11.71
C CYS A 68 -4.82 6.50 -12.43
N GLN A 69 -5.79 5.63 -12.17
CA GLN A 69 -5.91 4.33 -12.81
C GLN A 69 -6.17 4.46 -14.32
N LEU A 70 -7.10 5.32 -14.73
CA LEU A 70 -7.45 5.52 -16.14
C LEU A 70 -6.40 6.31 -16.92
N THR A 71 -5.42 6.91 -16.25
CA THR A 71 -4.31 7.64 -16.85
C THR A 71 -3.03 6.81 -16.84
N VAL A 72 -2.31 6.81 -15.71
CA VAL A 72 -0.99 6.18 -15.58
C VAL A 72 -1.10 4.66 -15.68
N SER A 73 -1.99 4.02 -14.92
CA SER A 73 -2.11 2.56 -14.94
C SER A 73 -2.59 2.05 -16.31
N ALA A 74 -3.55 2.73 -16.94
CA ALA A 74 -4.02 2.38 -18.28
C ALA A 74 -2.95 2.56 -19.36
N GLN A 75 -2.01 3.51 -19.20
CA GLN A 75 -0.85 3.62 -20.09
C GLN A 75 0.09 2.43 -19.89
N VAL A 76 0.45 2.12 -18.64
CA VAL A 76 1.32 0.98 -18.30
C VAL A 76 0.73 -0.35 -18.78
N GLU A 77 -0.59 -0.53 -18.66
CA GLU A 77 -1.27 -1.71 -19.18
C GLU A 77 -1.13 -1.84 -20.71
N ARG A 78 -1.29 -0.74 -21.45
CA ARG A 78 -1.12 -0.72 -22.91
C ARG A 78 0.30 -1.06 -23.34
N GLU A 79 1.30 -0.64 -22.56
CA GLU A 79 2.72 -0.87 -22.86
C GLU A 79 3.17 -2.30 -22.51
N MET A 80 2.69 -2.85 -21.38
CA MET A 80 3.14 -4.15 -20.86
C MET A 80 2.17 -5.31 -21.20
N GLY A 81 0.95 -5.00 -21.62
CA GLY A 81 -0.15 -5.95 -21.79
C GLY A 81 -0.84 -6.32 -20.48
N SER A 82 -2.10 -6.75 -20.55
CA SER A 82 -2.95 -7.00 -19.38
C SER A 82 -2.40 -8.05 -18.42
N GLY A 83 -1.70 -9.09 -18.91
CA GLY A 83 -1.11 -10.12 -18.05
C GLY A 83 0.00 -9.60 -17.15
N GLY A 84 0.97 -8.88 -17.72
CA GLY A 84 2.05 -8.25 -16.93
C GLY A 84 1.52 -7.16 -16.01
N PHE A 85 0.54 -6.38 -16.48
CA PHE A 85 -0.12 -5.36 -15.69
C PHE A 85 -0.81 -5.94 -14.46
N PHE A 86 -1.61 -6.99 -14.64
CA PHE A 86 -2.29 -7.69 -13.56
C PHE A 86 -1.31 -8.16 -12.48
N LEU A 87 -0.21 -8.79 -12.88
CA LEU A 87 0.82 -9.27 -11.95
C LEU A 87 1.45 -8.13 -11.15
N VAL A 88 1.84 -7.04 -11.82
CA VAL A 88 2.44 -5.89 -11.14
C VAL A 88 1.44 -5.20 -10.22
N TYR A 89 0.22 -4.97 -10.69
CA TYR A 89 -0.82 -4.27 -9.95
C TYR A 89 -1.14 -4.97 -8.63
N PHE A 90 -1.41 -6.28 -8.68
CA PHE A 90 -1.71 -7.05 -7.47
C PHE A 90 -0.47 -7.26 -6.61
N ALA A 91 0.69 -7.59 -7.19
CA ALA A 91 1.92 -7.75 -6.40
C ALA A 91 2.26 -6.48 -5.63
N ALA A 92 2.24 -5.31 -6.28
CA ALA A 92 2.51 -4.03 -5.62
C ALA A 92 1.44 -3.68 -4.58
N GLY A 93 0.16 -3.82 -4.91
CA GLY A 93 -0.94 -3.50 -4.00
C GLY A 93 -0.93 -4.35 -2.73
N ILE A 94 -0.78 -5.67 -2.86
CA ILE A 94 -0.73 -6.59 -1.72
C ILE A 94 0.50 -6.28 -0.85
N PHE A 95 1.66 -6.05 -1.45
CA PHE A 95 2.87 -5.72 -0.69
C PHE A 95 2.75 -4.39 0.04
N GLY A 96 2.14 -3.38 -0.60
CA GLY A 96 1.79 -2.12 0.06
C GLY A 96 0.95 -2.38 1.31
N ASN A 97 -0.12 -3.18 1.19
CA ASN A 97 -0.97 -3.54 2.33
C ASN A 97 -0.20 -4.30 3.42
N VAL A 98 0.71 -5.20 3.05
CA VAL A 98 1.57 -5.91 4.02
C VAL A 98 2.52 -4.95 4.72
N LEU A 99 3.15 -4.01 4.00
CA LEU A 99 4.03 -3.01 4.59
C LEU A 99 3.25 -2.09 5.55
N GLY A 100 2.07 -1.62 5.13
CA GLY A 100 1.15 -0.88 5.97
C GLY A 100 0.76 -1.62 7.24
N ALA A 101 0.40 -2.90 7.13
CA ALA A 101 0.04 -3.72 8.27
C ALA A 101 1.18 -3.95 9.28
N ASN A 102 2.43 -3.75 8.88
CA ASN A 102 3.60 -3.84 9.78
C ASN A 102 3.89 -2.52 10.51
N PHE A 103 3.70 -1.38 9.86
CA PHE A 103 4.30 -0.11 10.31
C PHE A 103 3.32 1.06 10.44
N SER A 104 2.10 0.93 9.91
CA SER A 104 1.05 1.93 10.06
C SER A 104 0.43 1.89 11.47
N LEU A 105 -0.40 2.87 11.79
CA LEU A 105 -1.03 2.98 13.11
C LEU A 105 -1.93 1.76 13.39
N VAL A 106 -1.69 1.10 14.53
CA VAL A 106 -2.42 -0.11 14.94
C VAL A 106 -3.88 0.20 15.21
N GLY A 107 -4.79 -0.13 14.29
CA GLY A 107 -6.22 0.11 14.45
C GLY A 107 -6.78 1.11 13.43
N SER A 108 -5.92 1.85 12.72
CA SER A 108 -6.37 2.66 11.60
C SER A 108 -6.70 1.75 10.40
N PRO A 109 -7.92 1.78 9.85
CA PRO A 109 -8.24 0.98 8.68
C PRO A 109 -7.54 1.57 7.46
N SER A 110 -6.89 0.72 6.67
CA SER A 110 -6.30 1.07 5.38
C SER A 110 -7.17 0.50 4.26
N THR A 111 -7.52 1.35 3.28
CA THR A 111 -8.31 0.98 2.09
C THR A 111 -7.78 1.71 0.86
N GLY A 112 -8.02 1.15 -0.32
CA GLY A 112 -7.78 1.81 -1.59
C GLY A 112 -6.91 1.01 -2.55
N ALA A 113 -7.17 1.22 -3.84
CA ALA A 113 -6.32 0.79 -4.93
C ALA A 113 -4.96 1.53 -5.00
N SER A 114 -4.79 2.58 -4.19
CA SER A 114 -3.68 3.52 -4.30
C SER A 114 -2.30 2.88 -4.15
N GLY A 115 -2.11 1.88 -3.28
CA GLY A 115 -0.84 1.12 -3.22
C GLY A 115 -0.47 0.46 -4.56
N ALA A 116 -1.46 -0.13 -5.25
CA ALA A 116 -1.25 -0.71 -6.57
C ALA A 116 -0.96 0.36 -7.64
N ILE A 117 -1.63 1.51 -7.57
CA ILE A 117 -1.42 2.66 -8.46
C ILE A 117 -0.04 3.29 -8.27
N PHE A 118 0.46 3.36 -7.03
CA PHE A 118 1.85 3.75 -6.77
C PHE A 118 2.84 2.74 -7.36
N GLY A 119 2.47 1.45 -7.36
CA GLY A 119 3.21 0.41 -8.06
C GLY A 119 3.27 0.60 -9.58
N THR A 120 2.15 0.92 -10.23
CA THR A 120 2.12 1.21 -11.67
C THR A 120 2.85 2.51 -12.00
N THR A 121 2.76 3.50 -11.12
CA THR A 121 3.56 4.73 -11.20
C THR A 121 5.06 4.40 -11.17
N ALA A 122 5.50 3.49 -10.29
CA ALA A 122 6.87 3.03 -10.28
C ALA A 122 7.29 2.32 -11.58
N VAL A 123 6.39 1.56 -12.22
CA VAL A 123 6.67 0.99 -13.55
C VAL A 123 6.91 2.09 -14.59
N ALA A 124 6.16 3.19 -14.56
CA ALA A 124 6.40 4.32 -15.44
C ALA A 124 7.79 4.96 -15.19
N TRP A 125 8.30 4.94 -13.95
CA TRP A 125 9.68 5.35 -13.65
C TRP A 125 10.69 4.36 -14.25
N VAL A 126 10.43 3.05 -14.15
CA VAL A 126 11.26 2.01 -14.79
C VAL A 126 11.31 2.23 -16.31
N ASP A 127 10.18 2.51 -16.96
CA ASP A 127 10.15 2.87 -18.38
C ASP A 127 11.04 4.08 -18.69
N LEU A 128 10.84 5.17 -17.96
CA LEU A 128 11.57 6.41 -18.17
C LEU A 128 13.08 6.20 -18.07
N PHE A 129 13.55 5.45 -17.07
CA PHE A 129 14.98 5.19 -16.90
C PHE A 129 15.52 4.20 -17.93
N ALA A 130 14.79 3.11 -18.22
CA ALA A 130 15.20 2.12 -19.21
C ALA A 130 15.32 2.72 -20.61
N HIS A 131 14.45 3.69 -20.94
CA HIS A 131 14.39 4.32 -22.25
C HIS A 131 14.82 5.79 -22.25
N TRP A 132 15.61 6.23 -21.25
CA TRP A 132 15.96 7.64 -21.03
C TRP A 132 16.43 8.39 -22.29
N LYS A 133 17.24 7.74 -23.14
CA LYS A 133 17.78 8.33 -24.37
C LYS A 133 16.75 8.53 -25.48
N TYR A 134 15.63 7.81 -25.43
CA TYR A 134 14.57 7.84 -26.44
C TYR A 134 13.39 8.72 -26.01
N GLN A 135 13.33 9.11 -24.73
CA GLN A 135 12.25 9.91 -24.19
C GLN A 135 12.45 11.39 -24.53
N TYR A 136 11.38 12.08 -24.94
CA TYR A 136 11.41 13.51 -25.19
C TYR A 136 11.48 14.28 -23.87
N ARG A 137 12.53 15.08 -23.67
CA ARG A 137 12.78 15.88 -22.44
C ARG A 137 12.64 15.05 -21.15
N PRO A 138 13.47 14.00 -20.96
CA PRO A 138 13.30 13.02 -19.88
C PRO A 138 13.39 13.64 -18.48
N VAL A 139 14.23 14.66 -18.30
CA VAL A 139 14.34 15.40 -17.03
C VAL A 139 13.02 16.09 -16.67
N ARG A 140 12.35 16.71 -17.64
CA ARG A 140 11.06 17.38 -17.41
C ARG A 140 9.99 16.35 -17.05
N LYS A 141 9.97 15.19 -17.72
CA LYS A 141 9.07 14.08 -17.41
C LYS A 141 9.31 13.56 -15.99
N LEU A 142 10.57 13.36 -15.60
CA LEU A 142 10.95 12.95 -14.24
C LEU A 142 10.48 13.96 -13.18
N ILE A 143 10.63 15.26 -13.43
CA ILE A 143 10.16 16.31 -12.51
C ILE A 143 8.65 16.22 -12.33
N PHE A 144 7.86 16.10 -13.41
CA PHE A 144 6.40 15.96 -13.30
C PHE A 144 5.99 14.70 -12.54
N MET A 145 6.59 13.56 -12.87
CA MET A 145 6.33 12.29 -12.17
C MET A 145 6.72 12.34 -10.70
N THR A 146 7.77 13.09 -10.36
CA THR A 146 8.17 13.33 -8.95
C THR A 146 7.14 14.21 -8.23
N ILE A 147 6.65 15.27 -8.88
CA ILE A 147 5.59 16.13 -8.32
C ILE A 147 4.32 15.31 -8.09
N GLU A 148 3.90 14.50 -9.06
CA GLU A 148 2.74 13.60 -8.94
C GLU A 148 2.89 12.63 -7.76
N PHE A 149 4.06 12.00 -7.62
CA PHE A 149 4.38 11.14 -6.49
C PHE A 149 4.27 11.88 -5.15
N LEU A 150 4.85 13.09 -5.05
CA LEU A 150 4.81 13.89 -3.83
C LEU A 150 3.39 14.35 -3.48
N ILE A 151 2.56 14.70 -4.48
CA ILE A 151 1.15 15.04 -4.28
C ILE A 151 0.38 13.81 -3.77
N GLY A 152 0.56 12.65 -4.40
CA GLY A 152 -0.07 11.42 -3.97
C GLY A 152 0.31 11.04 -2.54
N PHE A 153 1.59 11.18 -2.19
CA PHE A 153 2.10 10.93 -0.83
C PHE A 153 1.57 11.95 0.18
N ALA A 154 1.41 13.22 -0.23
CA ALA A 154 0.78 14.24 0.59
C ALA A 154 -0.70 13.95 0.86
N ILE A 155 -1.43 13.41 -0.12
CA ILE A 155 -2.82 12.96 0.03
C ILE A 155 -2.91 11.80 1.04
N GLY A 156 -1.86 10.98 1.18
CA GLY A 156 -1.83 9.91 2.16
C GLY A 156 -1.76 10.34 3.63
N TYR A 157 -1.70 11.65 3.92
CA TYR A 157 -1.93 12.16 5.28
C TYR A 157 -3.41 12.37 5.62
N ILE A 158 -4.31 12.20 4.64
CA ILE A 158 -5.76 12.20 4.89
C ILE A 158 -6.13 10.89 5.62
N PRO A 159 -7.04 10.92 6.62
CA PRO A 159 -7.46 9.72 7.33
C PRO A 159 -7.88 8.58 6.40
N TYR A 160 -7.57 7.34 6.81
CA TYR A 160 -7.86 6.10 6.09
C TYR A 160 -7.07 5.86 4.79
N ILE A 161 -6.13 6.74 4.46
CA ILE A 161 -5.16 6.55 3.39
C ILE A 161 -3.80 6.27 4.03
N ASP A 162 -3.11 5.22 3.58
CA ASP A 162 -1.89 4.75 4.24
C ASP A 162 -0.64 5.00 3.39
N ASN A 163 0.21 5.91 3.84
CA ASN A 163 1.47 6.22 3.16
C ASN A 163 2.46 5.05 3.14
N PHE A 164 2.38 4.12 4.11
CA PHE A 164 3.15 2.88 4.01
C PHE A 164 2.67 2.00 2.85
N ALA A 165 1.36 1.96 2.59
CA ALA A 165 0.84 1.23 1.44
C ALA A 165 1.29 1.86 0.12
N HIS A 166 1.32 3.19 0.04
CA HIS A 166 1.87 3.91 -1.13
C HIS A 166 3.36 3.63 -1.33
N LEU A 167 4.16 3.78 -0.27
CA LEU A 167 5.61 3.58 -0.34
C LEU A 167 5.96 2.12 -0.64
N GLY A 168 5.28 1.17 -0.02
CA GLY A 168 5.46 -0.26 -0.28
C GLY A 168 5.07 -0.62 -1.71
N GLY A 169 3.92 -0.11 -2.17
CA GLY A 169 3.47 -0.26 -3.54
C GLY A 169 4.49 0.27 -4.55
N PHE A 170 5.01 1.49 -4.33
CA PHE A 170 6.05 2.08 -5.17
C PHE A 170 7.36 1.29 -5.16
N LEU A 171 7.86 0.93 -3.97
CA LEU A 171 9.11 0.16 -3.81
C LEU A 171 9.03 -1.17 -4.53
N LEU A 172 7.96 -1.95 -4.30
CA LEU A 172 7.81 -3.23 -4.96
C LEU A 172 7.54 -3.03 -6.45
N GLY A 173 6.75 -2.02 -6.83
CA GLY A 173 6.50 -1.65 -8.22
C GLY A 173 7.76 -1.39 -9.03
N LEU A 174 8.80 -0.78 -8.43
CA LEU A 174 10.11 -0.64 -9.07
C LEU A 174 10.74 -2.01 -9.35
N LEU A 175 10.70 -2.93 -8.38
CA LEU A 175 11.27 -4.27 -8.52
C LEU A 175 10.51 -5.10 -9.55
N VAL A 176 9.19 -5.24 -9.39
CA VAL A 176 8.37 -6.04 -10.32
C VAL A 176 8.26 -5.37 -11.69
N GLY A 177 8.36 -4.04 -11.77
CA GLY A 177 8.50 -3.30 -13.02
C GLY A 177 9.78 -3.70 -13.76
N VAL A 178 10.94 -3.77 -13.09
CA VAL A 178 12.18 -4.27 -13.71
C VAL A 178 12.01 -5.71 -14.23
N VAL A 179 11.27 -6.55 -13.50
CA VAL A 179 11.00 -7.95 -13.88
C VAL A 179 10.15 -8.05 -15.15
N PHE A 180 8.98 -7.39 -15.16
CA PHE A 180 7.95 -7.61 -16.17
C PHE A 180 7.94 -6.60 -17.31
N TYR A 181 8.40 -5.37 -17.08
CA TYR A 181 8.31 -4.31 -18.10
C TYR A 181 9.17 -4.65 -19.33
N PRO A 182 8.63 -4.55 -20.55
CA PRO A 182 9.37 -4.85 -21.77
C PRO A 182 10.42 -3.77 -22.04
N VAL A 183 11.71 -4.15 -22.04
CA VAL A 183 12.82 -3.22 -22.32
C VAL A 183 13.51 -3.60 -23.63
N ILE A 184 13.67 -2.61 -24.52
CA ILE A 184 14.33 -2.79 -25.81
C ILE A 184 15.84 -2.93 -25.58
N SER A 185 16.38 -4.11 -25.90
CA SER A 185 17.82 -4.41 -25.75
C SER A 185 18.54 -4.49 -27.08
N VAL A 186 19.33 -3.46 -27.39
CA VAL A 186 20.04 -3.31 -28.68
C VAL A 186 21.29 -4.19 -28.78
N THR A 187 21.97 -4.49 -27.67
CA THR A 187 23.21 -5.29 -27.66
C THR A 187 23.08 -6.56 -26.83
N LYS A 188 23.86 -7.60 -27.14
CA LYS A 188 23.94 -8.84 -26.33
C LYS A 188 24.33 -8.55 -24.87
N ARG A 189 25.27 -7.61 -24.67
CA ARG A 189 25.71 -7.17 -23.34
C ARG A 189 24.57 -6.50 -22.57
N HIS A 190 23.83 -5.59 -23.20
CA HIS A 190 22.66 -4.95 -22.57
C HIS A 190 21.60 -5.98 -22.20
N ARG A 191 21.30 -6.93 -23.11
CA ARG A 191 20.36 -8.02 -22.84
C ARG A 191 20.79 -8.85 -21.61
N ALA A 192 22.07 -9.23 -21.51
CA ALA A 192 22.59 -9.99 -20.37
C ALA A 192 22.49 -9.21 -19.04
N ILE A 193 22.80 -7.90 -19.06
CA ILE A 193 22.64 -7.02 -17.90
C ILE A 193 21.17 -6.96 -17.47
N MET A 194 20.25 -6.73 -18.41
CA MET A 194 18.81 -6.65 -18.10
C MET A 194 18.28 -7.97 -17.51
N TRP A 195 18.68 -9.12 -18.04
CA TRP A 195 18.32 -10.42 -17.45
C TRP A 195 18.88 -10.60 -16.04
N SER A 196 20.11 -10.15 -15.80
CA SER A 196 20.70 -10.16 -14.46
C SER A 196 19.92 -9.28 -13.50
N CYS A 197 19.56 -8.05 -13.90
CA CYS A 197 18.72 -7.15 -13.12
C CYS A 197 17.34 -7.76 -12.83
N ARG A 198 16.73 -8.44 -13.79
CA ARG A 198 15.44 -9.13 -13.61
C ARG A 198 15.51 -10.23 -12.56
N ILE A 199 16.54 -11.07 -12.62
CA ILE A 199 16.73 -12.15 -11.63
C ILE A 199 16.96 -11.55 -10.23
N VAL A 200 17.84 -10.56 -10.12
CA VAL A 200 18.11 -9.88 -8.83
C VAL A 200 16.84 -9.22 -8.29
N ALA A 201 16.11 -8.47 -9.11
CA ALA A 201 14.88 -7.80 -8.70
C ALA A 201 13.80 -8.80 -8.24
N MET A 202 13.66 -9.94 -8.94
CA MET A 202 12.73 -11.00 -8.56
C MET A 202 13.11 -11.64 -7.22
N VAL A 203 14.40 -11.95 -7.00
CA VAL A 203 14.89 -12.50 -5.73
C VAL A 203 14.65 -11.51 -4.58
N LEU A 204 14.98 -10.23 -4.79
CA LEU A 204 14.75 -9.19 -3.80
C LEU A 204 13.25 -9.02 -3.47
N ALA A 205 12.38 -9.01 -4.49
CA ALA A 205 10.94 -8.92 -4.31
C ALA A 205 10.40 -10.07 -3.45
N VAL A 206 10.84 -11.31 -3.71
CA VAL A 206 10.44 -12.49 -2.93
C VAL A 206 10.96 -12.40 -1.49
N ILE A 207 12.23 -12.05 -1.30
CA ILE A 207 12.82 -11.90 0.04
C ILE A 207 12.04 -10.85 0.84
N LEU A 208 11.77 -9.69 0.26
CA LEU A 208 11.03 -8.62 0.94
C LEU A 208 9.62 -9.08 1.33
N TYR A 209 8.91 -9.79 0.45
CA TYR A 209 7.60 -10.36 0.74
C TYR A 209 7.65 -11.31 1.94
N VAL A 210 8.58 -12.28 1.89
CA VAL A 210 8.72 -13.30 2.95
C VAL A 210 9.10 -12.65 4.28
N VAL A 211 10.04 -11.70 4.27
CA VAL A 211 10.49 -11.01 5.47
C VAL A 211 9.36 -10.19 6.08
N LEU A 212 8.62 -9.41 5.30
CA LEU A 212 7.54 -8.57 5.83
C LEU A 212 6.33 -9.37 6.30
N ILE A 213 5.97 -10.45 5.61
CA ILE A 213 4.90 -11.35 6.08
C ILE A 213 5.34 -12.03 7.38
N ARG A 214 6.57 -12.54 7.46
CA ARG A 214 7.08 -13.14 8.69
C ARG A 214 7.09 -12.13 9.83
N ASN A 215 7.61 -10.92 9.59
CA ASN A 215 7.62 -9.84 10.57
C ASN A 215 6.21 -9.49 11.04
N PHE A 216 5.24 -9.44 10.11
CA PHE A 216 3.85 -9.19 10.47
C PHE A 216 3.35 -10.23 11.45
N TYR A 217 3.63 -11.52 11.27
CA TYR A 217 3.13 -12.56 12.19
C TYR A 217 3.94 -12.71 13.48
N THR A 218 5.24 -12.42 13.48
CA THR A 218 6.12 -12.70 14.63
C THR A 218 6.41 -11.49 15.53
N SER A 219 6.39 -10.28 14.97
CA SER A 219 6.88 -9.07 15.65
C SER A 219 5.74 -8.21 16.18
N ASP A 220 5.93 -7.50 17.29
CA ASP A 220 4.95 -6.52 17.77
C ASP A 220 4.96 -5.27 16.88
N PRO A 221 3.84 -4.92 16.20
CA PRO A 221 3.77 -3.72 15.36
C PRO A 221 4.00 -2.42 16.15
N TYR A 222 3.71 -2.39 17.46
CA TYR A 222 3.92 -1.20 18.28
C TYR A 222 5.40 -0.98 18.62
N ALA A 223 6.15 -2.07 18.79
CA ALA A 223 7.57 -2.04 19.13
C ALA A 223 8.48 -1.79 17.91
N ALA A 224 7.99 -2.05 16.70
CA ALA A 224 8.81 -2.06 15.49
C ALA A 224 9.40 -0.68 15.14
N CYS A 225 8.65 0.41 15.36
CA CYS A 225 9.11 1.75 15.00
C CYS A 225 8.26 2.86 15.64
N PRO A 226 8.71 3.48 16.75
CA PRO A 226 7.94 4.52 17.44
C PRO A 226 7.59 5.75 16.58
N GLY A 227 8.46 6.11 15.63
CA GLY A 227 8.29 7.26 14.74
C GLY A 227 7.59 6.97 13.41
N CYS A 228 7.33 5.69 13.09
CA CYS A 228 6.75 5.31 11.79
C CYS A 228 5.32 5.83 11.62
N ARG A 229 4.59 6.00 12.72
CA ARG A 229 3.26 6.61 12.75
C ARG A 229 3.19 7.96 12.01
N TYR A 230 4.27 8.73 12.03
CA TYR A 230 4.32 10.06 11.43
C TYR A 230 4.41 10.06 9.90
N LEU A 231 4.61 8.89 9.28
CA LEU A 231 4.51 8.77 7.82
C LEU A 231 3.06 8.78 7.36
N SER A 232 2.12 8.26 8.15
CA SER A 232 0.69 8.19 7.78
C SER A 232 -0.17 9.21 8.53
N CYS A 233 0.42 10.04 9.41
CA CYS A 233 -0.32 11.04 10.14
C CYS A 233 0.61 12.21 10.56
N TRP A 234 0.08 13.43 10.60
CA TRP A 234 0.82 14.59 11.10
C TRP A 234 0.22 15.11 12.43
N PRO A 235 1.00 15.25 13.51
CA PRO A 235 0.49 15.71 14.79
C PRO A 235 0.24 17.23 14.72
N THR A 236 -1.02 17.64 14.80
CA THR A 236 -1.41 19.05 14.99
C THR A 236 -2.22 19.19 16.27
N ALA A 237 -2.32 20.42 16.80
CA ALA A 237 -3.17 20.72 17.95
C ALA A 237 -4.67 20.40 17.72
N SER A 238 -5.08 20.22 16.46
CA SER A 238 -6.43 19.85 16.04
C SER A 238 -6.57 18.39 15.61
N ASN A 239 -5.47 17.61 15.55
CA ASN A 239 -5.45 16.26 15.00
C ASN A 239 -4.91 15.24 16.01
N ASN A 240 -5.81 14.66 16.79
CA ASN A 240 -5.50 13.60 17.76
C ASN A 240 -5.31 12.21 17.11
N HIS A 241 -5.51 12.06 15.79
CA HIS A 241 -5.40 10.77 15.08
C HIS A 241 -3.97 10.18 15.09
N CYS A 242 -2.96 10.99 15.45
CA CYS A 242 -1.58 10.52 15.63
C CYS A 242 -1.27 9.95 17.02
N GLN A 243 -2.20 10.05 17.97
CA GLN A 243 -1.99 9.62 19.35
C GLN A 243 -2.56 8.20 19.58
N GLY A 244 -1.99 7.49 20.55
CA GLY A 244 -2.44 6.16 20.95
C GLY A 244 -2.39 5.12 19.82
N THR A 245 -3.47 4.35 19.70
CA THR A 245 -3.72 3.32 18.68
C THR A 245 -4.50 3.87 17.48
N GLY A 246 -4.79 5.18 17.42
CA GLY A 246 -5.61 5.75 16.33
C GLY A 246 -7.10 5.34 16.37
N MET A 247 -7.48 4.36 17.19
CA MET A 247 -8.88 4.02 17.53
C MET A 247 -9.31 4.53 18.90
N LEU A 248 -8.36 4.66 19.84
CA LEU A 248 -8.62 5.12 21.20
C LEU A 248 -7.80 6.40 21.42
N ASN A 249 -8.50 7.52 21.62
CA ASN A 249 -7.94 8.65 22.33
C ASN A 249 -7.74 8.17 23.78
N SER A 250 -6.54 7.70 24.13
CA SER A 250 -6.13 7.63 25.53
C SER A 250 -5.84 9.03 26.03
#